data_AF-A0A8H8S392-F1
#
_entry.id   AF-A0A8H8S392-F1
#
_cell.length_a   1.000
_cell.length_b   1.000
_cell.length_c   1.000
_cell.angle_alpha   90.00
_cell.angle_beta   90.00
_cell.angle_gamma   90.00
#
_symmetry.space_group_name_H-M   'P 1'
#
loop_
_entity.id
_entity.type
_entity.pdbx_description
1 polymer ?
#
loop_
_entity_poly.entity_id
_entity_poly.type
_entity_poly.pdbx_seq_one_letter_code
_entity_poly.pdbx_strand_id
1 'polypeptide(L)'
;MSDSDFPIPETNVLAVASHYLALFPLLQTILSKDTGNHTGYGQVKGTRATATEISDLYQGLKDSYVDDFDMMLSGYLPGAAAVEAMGTIARDLKYKATMKPGSFFWVLDPVMGDNGHLYVAEDVVPAYKLLLKDADLILPNQFEAE
;
A
#
# COMPACT_ATOMS: atom_id res chain seq x y z
N MET A 1 -17.23 26.38 -22.24
CA MET A 1 -17.17 25.78 -20.90
C MET A 1 -15.71 25.70 -20.56
N SER A 2 -15.25 26.52 -19.61
CA SER A 2 -13.86 26.51 -19.16
C SER A 2 -13.66 25.41 -18.13
N ASP A 3 -12.43 24.89 -18.00
CA ASP A 3 -12.00 23.88 -17.00
C ASP A 3 -12.27 24.27 -15.53
N SER A 4 -12.91 25.41 -15.27
CA SER A 4 -13.22 25.95 -13.95
C SER A 4 -14.51 25.42 -13.32
N ASP A 5 -15.38 24.74 -14.08
CA ASP A 5 -16.74 24.40 -13.60
C ASP A 5 -16.78 23.13 -12.72
N PHE A 6 -15.68 22.37 -12.63
CA PHE A 6 -15.50 21.23 -11.73
C PHE A 6 -14.07 21.19 -11.19
N PRO A 7 -13.73 21.97 -10.14
CA PRO A 7 -12.44 21.83 -9.50
C PRO A 7 -12.30 20.39 -8.97
N ILE A 8 -11.27 19.68 -9.44
CA ILE A 8 -10.93 18.36 -8.90
C ILE A 8 -10.56 18.58 -7.42
N PRO A 9 -11.27 17.95 -6.46
CA PRO A 9 -10.95 18.13 -5.06
C PRO A 9 -9.54 17.61 -4.77
N GLU A 10 -8.80 18.33 -3.93
CA GLU A 10 -7.53 17.83 -3.39
C GLU A 10 -7.80 16.48 -2.70
N THR A 11 -6.97 15.48 -3.00
CA THR A 11 -7.11 14.11 -2.50
C THR A 11 -5.79 13.70 -1.89
N ASN A 12 -5.78 13.40 -0.60
CA ASN A 12 -4.60 12.93 0.12
C ASN A 12 -4.48 11.41 0.00
N VAL A 13 -3.40 10.94 -0.62
CA VAL A 13 -3.18 9.51 -0.87
C VAL A 13 -1.98 9.01 -0.05
N LEU A 14 -2.21 8.00 0.77
CA LEU A 14 -1.15 7.20 1.41
C LEU A 14 -0.78 6.02 0.51
N ALA A 15 0.51 5.88 0.19
CA ALA A 15 0.99 4.69 -0.49
C ALA A 15 1.91 3.85 0.40
N VAL A 16 1.61 2.55 0.47
CA VAL A 16 2.35 1.56 1.24
C VAL A 16 2.76 0.41 0.32
N ALA A 17 3.99 0.47 -0.19
CA ALA A 17 4.58 -0.58 -1.02
C ALA A 17 6.11 -0.55 -0.90
N SER A 18 6.73 -1.71 -1.06
CA SER A 18 8.17 -1.83 -1.26
C SER A 18 8.48 -1.59 -2.74
N HIS A 19 9.39 -0.67 -3.05
CA HIS A 19 9.68 -0.23 -4.41
C HIS A 19 9.95 -1.38 -5.39
N TYR A 20 9.03 -1.59 -6.33
CA TYR A 20 9.27 -1.88 -7.75
C TYR A 20 8.01 -1.43 -8.54
N LEU A 21 8.15 -0.39 -9.37
CA LEU A 21 7.15 0.26 -10.26
C LEU A 21 6.25 1.42 -9.74
N ALA A 22 6.30 2.49 -10.55
CA ALA A 22 5.29 3.51 -10.90
C ALA A 22 5.09 4.79 -10.04
N LEU A 23 5.65 5.87 -10.60
CA LEU A 23 5.35 7.31 -10.52
C LEU A 23 3.88 7.69 -10.20
N PHE A 24 3.64 8.50 -9.16
CA PHE A 24 2.47 9.41 -9.08
C PHE A 24 2.84 10.71 -8.29
N PRO A 25 2.52 11.91 -8.81
CA PRO A 25 2.96 13.18 -8.21
C PRO A 25 1.91 13.75 -7.24
N LEU A 26 1.86 13.25 -6.00
CA LEU A 26 1.36 13.90 -4.75
C LEU A 26 1.14 12.81 -3.67
N LEU A 27 2.13 11.94 -3.49
CA LEU A 27 2.01 10.72 -2.70
C LEU A 27 2.83 10.86 -1.42
N GLN A 28 2.19 10.95 -0.25
CA GLN A 28 2.92 10.67 0.99
C GLN A 28 3.19 9.17 1.01
N THR A 29 4.44 8.82 0.70
CA THR A 29 4.82 7.43 0.46
C THR A 29 5.61 6.93 1.65
N ILE A 30 5.12 5.87 2.32
CA ILE A 30 5.93 5.10 3.26
C ILE A 30 6.87 4.24 2.41
N LEU A 31 8.07 4.75 2.15
CA LEU A 31 9.07 4.09 1.34
C LEU A 31 9.98 3.19 2.18
N SER A 32 10.05 1.92 1.81
CA SER A 32 11.19 1.08 2.17
C SER A 32 12.42 1.54 1.39
N LYS A 33 13.46 1.95 2.10
CA LYS A 33 14.74 2.48 1.62
C LYS A 33 15.22 1.96 0.24
N ASP A 34 15.45 2.92 -0.65
CA ASP A 34 16.22 2.96 -1.92
C ASP A 34 16.70 1.63 -2.55
N THR A 35 16.33 1.37 -3.81
CA THR A 35 17.24 0.92 -4.90
C THR A 35 16.51 0.67 -6.21
N GLY A 36 16.85 1.48 -7.24
CA GLY A 36 16.37 1.33 -8.61
C GLY A 36 16.97 0.16 -9.38
N ASN A 37 16.69 -1.08 -8.97
CA ASN A 37 17.17 -2.26 -9.69
C ASN A 37 16.07 -3.31 -9.88
N HIS A 38 15.46 -3.30 -11.07
CA HIS A 38 14.57 -4.33 -11.61
C HIS A 38 15.00 -5.74 -11.17
N THR A 39 14.12 -6.52 -10.56
CA THR A 39 14.38 -7.89 -10.06
C THR A 39 14.81 -8.88 -11.15
N GLY A 40 14.76 -8.47 -12.43
CA GLY A 40 15.35 -9.20 -13.56
C GLY A 40 16.87 -9.08 -13.75
N TYR A 41 17.58 -8.22 -12.99
CA TYR A 41 19.05 -8.10 -13.05
C TYR A 41 19.72 -8.57 -11.77
N GLY A 42 19.96 -9.88 -11.68
CA GLY A 42 21.13 -10.59 -11.10
C GLY A 42 21.74 -10.25 -9.73
N GLN A 43 21.50 -9.08 -9.13
CA GLN A 43 22.02 -8.65 -7.82
C GLN A 43 21.08 -7.58 -7.24
N VAL A 44 20.35 -7.93 -6.16
CA VAL A 44 19.58 -6.97 -5.34
C VAL A 44 20.33 -6.78 -4.02
N LYS A 45 20.74 -5.55 -3.72
CA LYS A 45 21.21 -5.14 -2.39
C LYS A 45 20.31 -4.01 -1.89
N GLY A 46 19.47 -4.30 -0.90
CA GLY A 46 18.59 -3.34 -0.24
C GLY A 46 18.08 -3.92 1.08
N THR A 47 17.86 -3.06 2.08
CA THR A 47 17.20 -3.43 3.34
C THR A 47 15.70 -3.18 3.20
N ARG A 48 14.90 -4.25 3.30
CA ARG A 48 13.43 -4.20 3.27
C ARG A 48 12.93 -3.49 4.53
N ALA A 49 11.89 -2.65 4.41
CA ALA A 49 11.25 -2.06 5.58
C ALA A 49 10.63 -3.17 6.43
N THR A 50 10.98 -3.20 7.70
CA THR A 50 10.39 -4.08 8.69
C THR A 50 8.99 -3.61 9.06
N ALA A 51 8.17 -4.52 9.60
CA ALA A 51 6.85 -4.19 10.11
C ALA A 51 6.88 -3.05 11.15
N THR A 52 7.93 -3.04 11.99
CA THR A 52 8.19 -1.97 12.96
C THR A 52 8.45 -0.64 12.26
N GLU A 53 9.33 -0.57 11.27
CA GLU A 53 9.60 0.66 10.53
C GLU A 53 8.34 1.21 9.82
N ILE A 54 7.50 0.34 9.24
CA ILE A 54 6.23 0.75 8.64
C ILE A 54 5.29 1.35 9.69
N SER A 55 5.20 0.72 10.86
CA SER A 55 4.34 1.17 11.96
C SER A 55 4.84 2.47 12.58
N ASP A 56 6.16 2.61 12.77
CA ASP A 56 6.79 3.80 13.33
C ASP A 56 6.64 5.00 12.38
N LEU A 57 6.77 4.79 11.07
CA LEU A 57 6.52 5.83 10.07
C LEU A 57 5.06 6.28 10.10
N TYR A 58 4.11 5.35 10.16
CA TYR A 58 2.71 5.70 10.30
C TYR A 58 2.43 6.45 11.60
N GLN A 59 3.02 6.03 12.72
CA GLN A 59 2.91 6.73 13.99
C GLN A 59 3.48 8.15 13.90
N GLY A 60 4.62 8.35 13.23
CA GLY A 60 5.19 9.67 12.99
C GLY A 60 4.27 10.60 12.17
N LEU A 61 3.51 10.05 11.21
CA LEU A 61 2.47 10.80 10.49
C LEU A 61 1.33 11.22 11.41
N LYS A 62 0.87 10.33 12.29
CA LYS A 62 -0.17 10.62 13.30
C LYS A 62 0.29 11.71 14.27
N ASP A 63 1.51 11.57 14.79
CA ASP A 63 2.09 12.54 15.74
C ASP A 63 2.29 13.93 15.12
N SER A 64 2.44 13.97 13.79
CA SER A 64 2.56 15.20 13.00
C SER A 64 1.22 15.73 12.48
N TYR A 65 0.10 15.07 12.79
CA TYR A 65 -1.26 15.41 12.32
C TYR A 65 -1.40 15.44 10.79
N VAL A 66 -0.69 14.55 10.08
CA VAL A 66 -0.71 14.40 8.61
C VAL A 66 -1.29 13.04 8.18
N ASP A 67 -2.19 12.49 8.99
CA ASP A 67 -2.83 11.18 8.79
C ASP A 67 -4.28 11.26 8.27
N ASP A 68 -4.71 12.44 7.79
CA ASP A 68 -6.02 12.67 7.15
C ASP A 68 -5.95 12.30 5.65
N PHE A 69 -5.93 10.99 5.39
CA PHE A 69 -5.89 10.42 4.04
C PHE A 69 -7.30 10.11 3.54
N ASP A 70 -7.57 10.48 2.28
CA ASP A 70 -8.79 10.12 1.56
C ASP A 70 -8.69 8.76 0.89
N MET A 71 -7.46 8.30 0.64
CA MET A 71 -7.22 7.05 -0.05
C MET A 71 -5.92 6.38 0.42
N MET A 72 -5.92 5.06 0.40
CA MET A 72 -4.71 4.26 0.52
C MET A 72 -4.52 3.36 -0.69
N LEU A 73 -3.30 3.34 -1.22
CA LEU A 73 -2.86 2.39 -2.23
C LEU A 73 -1.79 1.48 -1.60
N SER A 74 -2.05 0.18 -1.55
CA SER A 74 -1.10 -0.80 -1.05
C SER A 74 -0.70 -1.78 -2.15
N GLY A 75 0.58 -2.10 -2.23
CA GLY A 75 1.14 -3.01 -3.23
C GLY A 75 2.13 -4.01 -2.63
N TYR A 76 3.16 -4.35 -3.39
CA TYR A 76 4.16 -5.36 -3.06
C TYR A 76 4.79 -5.17 -1.67
N LEU A 77 4.65 -6.18 -0.82
CA LEU A 77 5.33 -6.29 0.48
C LEU A 77 5.91 -7.70 0.63
N PRO A 78 7.23 -7.86 0.78
CA PRO A 78 7.90 -9.15 0.63
C PRO A 78 7.79 -10.08 1.86
N GLY A 79 7.06 -9.70 2.91
CA GLY A 79 6.98 -10.47 4.16
C GLY A 79 5.66 -10.28 4.90
N ALA A 80 5.17 -11.35 5.53
CA ALA A 80 3.85 -11.40 6.16
C ALA A 80 3.66 -10.30 7.22
N ALA A 81 4.65 -10.09 8.09
CA ALA A 81 4.60 -9.06 9.11
C ALA A 81 4.42 -7.63 8.54
N ALA A 82 5.01 -7.35 7.36
CA ALA A 82 4.83 -6.06 6.70
C ALA A 82 3.42 -5.90 6.13
N VAL A 83 2.85 -6.97 5.56
CA VAL A 83 1.46 -7.02 5.11
C VAL A 83 0.49 -6.82 6.28
N GLU A 84 0.75 -7.45 7.42
CA GLU A 84 -0.04 -7.28 8.64
C GLU A 84 0.01 -5.84 9.19
N ALA A 85 1.19 -5.21 9.17
CA ALA A 85 1.34 -3.81 9.55
C ALA A 85 0.54 -2.88 8.61
N MET A 86 0.66 -3.10 7.29
CA MET A 86 -0.13 -2.39 6.28
C MET A 86 -1.65 -2.55 6.51
N GLY A 87 -2.11 -3.76 6.81
CA GLY A 87 -3.52 -4.01 7.14
C GLY A 87 -3.97 -3.31 8.43
N THR A 88 -3.08 -3.19 9.41
CA THR A 88 -3.34 -2.43 10.65
C THR A 88 -3.53 -0.93 10.35
N ILE A 89 -2.69 -0.37 9.48
CA ILE A 89 -2.81 1.03 9.02
C ILE A 89 -4.15 1.24 8.30
N ALA A 90 -4.48 0.37 7.34
CA ALA A 90 -5.73 0.48 6.58
C ALA A 90 -6.96 0.42 7.49
N ARG A 91 -6.95 -0.44 8.51
CA ARG A 91 -8.03 -0.53 9.51
C ARG A 91 -8.13 0.72 10.39
N ASP A 92 -7.01 1.33 10.80
CA ASP A 92 -7.02 2.60 11.55
C ASP A 92 -7.64 3.73 10.73
N LEU A 93 -7.25 3.84 9.44
CA LEU A 93 -7.81 4.83 8.52
C LEU A 93 -9.30 4.60 8.25
N LYS A 94 -9.72 3.35 8.01
CA LYS A 94 -11.14 3.00 7.90
C LYS A 94 -11.92 3.35 9.16
N TYR A 95 -11.35 3.07 10.35
CA TYR A 95 -11.97 3.40 11.62
C TYR A 95 -12.16 4.92 11.78
N LYS A 96 -11.16 5.74 11.44
CA LYS A 96 -11.28 7.21 11.45
C LYS A 96 -12.37 7.70 10.50
N ALA A 97 -12.46 7.10 9.32
CA ALA A 97 -13.47 7.45 8.32
C ALA A 97 -14.92 7.05 8.69
N THR A 98 -15.13 6.28 9.77
CA THR A 98 -16.49 5.93 10.23
C THR A 98 -17.34 7.16 10.59
N MET A 99 -16.69 8.25 11.01
CA MET A 99 -17.35 9.52 11.33
C MET A 99 -17.80 10.30 10.09
N LYS A 100 -17.25 9.97 8.91
CA LYS A 100 -17.55 10.60 7.61
C LYS A 100 -17.61 9.52 6.52
N PRO A 101 -18.70 8.73 6.45
CA PRO A 101 -18.81 7.62 5.49
C PRO A 101 -18.46 8.05 4.06
N GLY A 102 -17.60 7.27 3.41
CA GLY A 102 -17.10 7.56 2.05
C GLY A 102 -15.90 8.51 2.00
N SER A 103 -15.34 8.94 3.13
CA SER A 103 -14.13 9.78 3.16
C SER A 103 -12.83 9.02 3.04
N PHE A 104 -12.85 7.70 3.02
CA PHE A 104 -11.64 6.89 2.86
C PHE A 104 -11.92 5.70 1.93
N PHE A 105 -10.98 5.44 1.03
CA PHE A 105 -11.05 4.33 0.08
C PHE A 105 -9.72 3.59 0.00
N TRP A 106 -9.74 2.27 0.19
CA TRP A 106 -8.53 1.45 0.13
C TRP A 106 -8.49 0.56 -1.11
N VAL A 107 -7.46 0.78 -1.93
CA VAL A 107 -7.07 -0.09 -3.05
C VAL A 107 -5.93 -1.00 -2.63
N LEU A 108 -6.19 -2.31 -2.70
CA LEU A 108 -5.24 -3.37 -2.40
C LEU A 108 -4.80 -4.06 -3.71
N ASP A 109 -3.54 -3.92 -4.06
CA ASP A 109 -2.87 -4.74 -5.06
C ASP A 109 -2.08 -5.85 -4.33
N PRO A 110 -2.58 -7.12 -4.31
CA PRO A 110 -1.97 -8.21 -3.57
C PRO A 110 -0.79 -8.82 -4.36
N VAL A 111 0.23 -8.01 -4.65
CA VAL A 111 1.38 -8.43 -5.46
C VAL A 111 2.15 -9.57 -4.78
N MET A 112 1.97 -10.79 -5.28
CA MET A 112 2.55 -12.01 -4.71
C MET A 112 3.34 -12.82 -5.75
N GLY A 113 3.01 -12.73 -7.03
CA GLY A 113 3.66 -13.53 -8.06
C GLY A 113 3.03 -13.35 -9.43
N ASP A 114 3.67 -13.91 -10.45
CA ASP A 114 3.17 -13.92 -11.82
C ASP A 114 3.80 -15.10 -12.59
N ASN A 115 3.17 -15.50 -13.70
CA ASN A 115 3.58 -16.61 -14.55
C ASN A 115 3.77 -17.94 -13.79
N GLY A 116 2.87 -18.22 -12.83
CA GLY A 116 2.85 -19.48 -12.07
C GLY A 116 3.87 -19.54 -10.92
N HIS A 117 4.57 -18.46 -10.60
CA HIS A 117 5.62 -18.44 -9.58
C HIS A 117 5.40 -17.32 -8.56
N LEU A 118 5.51 -17.66 -7.27
CA LEU A 118 5.53 -16.68 -6.18
C LEU A 118 6.89 -15.97 -6.10
N TYR A 119 6.86 -14.65 -5.90
CA TYR A 119 8.04 -13.81 -5.64
C TYR A 119 8.22 -13.51 -4.15
N VAL A 120 7.21 -13.84 -3.34
CA VAL A 120 7.14 -13.61 -1.90
C VAL A 120 7.29 -14.92 -1.12
N ALA A 121 7.54 -14.81 0.19
CA ALA A 121 7.51 -15.97 1.08
C ALA A 121 6.09 -16.57 1.16
N GLU A 122 5.99 -17.88 1.38
CA GLU A 122 4.70 -18.60 1.38
C GLU A 122 3.72 -18.08 2.45
N ASP A 123 4.23 -17.50 3.54
CA ASP A 123 3.44 -16.92 4.63
C ASP A 123 2.79 -15.56 4.28
N VAL A 124 3.18 -14.94 3.16
CA VAL A 124 2.58 -13.69 2.67
C VAL A 124 1.18 -13.92 2.10
N VAL A 125 0.95 -15.06 1.45
CA VAL A 125 -0.34 -15.42 0.86
C VAL A 125 -1.48 -15.43 1.88
N PRO A 126 -1.38 -16.16 3.02
CA PRO A 126 -2.43 -16.12 4.03
C PRO A 126 -2.60 -14.72 4.65
N ALA A 127 -1.53 -13.92 4.76
CA ALA A 127 -1.62 -12.55 5.26
C ALA A 127 -2.48 -11.67 4.34
N TYR A 128 -2.25 -11.69 3.02
CA TYR A 128 -3.11 -10.97 2.07
C TYR A 128 -4.56 -11.48 2.08
N LYS A 129 -4.77 -12.81 2.14
CA LYS A 129 -6.12 -13.40 2.22
C LYS A 129 -6.96 -12.87 3.37
N LEU A 130 -6.34 -12.62 4.53
CA LEU A 130 -7.02 -12.05 5.70
C LEU A 130 -7.47 -10.59 5.48
N LEU A 131 -6.80 -9.87 4.58
CA LEU A 131 -7.02 -8.45 4.29
C LEU A 131 -7.98 -8.19 3.13
N LEU A 132 -8.22 -9.18 2.24
CA LEU A 132 -9.10 -9.00 1.08
C LEU A 132 -10.48 -8.47 1.46
N LYS A 133 -11.06 -8.96 2.56
CA LYS A 133 -12.38 -8.52 3.06
C LYS A 133 -12.40 -7.08 3.59
N ASP A 134 -11.23 -6.54 3.92
CA ASP A 134 -11.08 -5.23 4.51
C ASP A 134 -10.86 -4.15 3.42
N ALA A 135 -10.41 -4.52 2.22
CA ALA A 135 -10.19 -3.59 1.10
C ALA A 135 -11.49 -3.21 0.38
N ASP A 136 -11.53 -2.01 -0.21
CA ASP A 136 -12.69 -1.53 -0.99
C ASP A 136 -12.59 -1.91 -2.47
N LEU A 137 -11.36 -1.99 -2.98
CA LEU A 137 -11.05 -2.49 -4.32
C LEU A 137 -9.79 -3.34 -4.26
N ILE A 138 -9.82 -4.50 -4.91
CA ILE A 138 -8.68 -5.40 -5.02
C ILE A 138 -8.28 -5.46 -6.50
N LEU A 139 -6.98 -5.35 -6.79
CA LEU A 139 -6.41 -5.33 -8.15
C LEU A 139 -5.48 -6.53 -8.39
N PRO A 140 -5.96 -7.79 -8.33
CA PRO A 140 -5.09 -8.94 -8.56
C PRO A 140 -4.76 -9.10 -10.06
N ASN A 141 -3.60 -9.67 -10.36
CA ASN A 141 -3.36 -10.28 -11.66
C ASN A 141 -4.05 -11.67 -11.76
N GLN A 142 -3.96 -12.35 -12.91
CA GLN A 142 -4.60 -13.66 -13.10
C GLN A 142 -4.11 -14.70 -12.08
N PHE A 143 -2.80 -14.79 -11.86
CA PHE A 143 -2.20 -15.78 -10.96
C PHE A 143 -2.61 -15.54 -9.49
N GLU A 144 -2.75 -14.28 -9.08
CA GLU A 144 -3.17 -13.91 -7.72
C GLU A 144 -4.67 -14.12 -7.48
N ALA A 145 -5.47 -14.14 -8.56
CA ALA A 145 -6.91 -14.35 -8.51
C ALA A 145 -7.31 -15.84 -8.47
N GLU A 146 -6.45 -16.73 -8.95
CA GLU A 146 -6.64 -18.20 -8.93
C GLU A 146 -6.52 -18.78 -7.50
#